data_AF-A0A7Y1XLE3-F1
#
_entry.id   AF-A0A7Y1XLE3-F1
#
_cell.length_a   1.000
_cell.length_b   1.000
_cell.length_c   1.000
_cell.angle_alpha   90.00
_cell.angle_beta   90.00
_cell.angle_gamma   90.00
#
_symmetry.space_group_name_H-M   'P 1'
#
loop_
_entity.id
_entity.type
_entity.pdbx_description
1 polymer ?
#
loop_
_entity_poly.entity_id
_entity_poly.type
_entity_poly.pdbx_seq_one_letter_code
_entity_poly.pdbx_strand_id
1 'polypeptide(L)'
;MSNMHIGHINIAKSFNGAGDYFVKLIESLQELGVRQHVLVKNVALAKRLDLIDDVTVGPIVRSAVMAYALMPSLDVVHIHDPADGQSGLLLTLTRSIPFVLTHRDDLPGRNPLTQAVYKRAAGIIYQGDSDAATHLRIYRHAVSAWRGTVLSL
;
A
#
# COMPACT_ATOMS: atom_id res chain seq x y z
N MET A 1 14.53 1.47 -16.26
CA MET A 1 14.09 1.98 -14.95
C MET A 1 12.58 2.04 -14.95
N SER A 2 11.90 1.40 -13.98
CA SER A 2 10.43 1.48 -13.93
C SER A 2 9.99 2.83 -13.38
N ASN A 3 9.27 3.61 -14.19
CA ASN A 3 8.72 4.91 -13.80
C ASN A 3 7.48 4.80 -12.88
N MET A 4 7.48 3.86 -11.94
CA MET A 4 6.35 3.58 -11.07
C MET A 4 6.49 4.32 -9.74
N HIS A 5 5.41 4.95 -9.29
CA HIS A 5 5.32 5.62 -8.00
C HIS A 5 4.25 4.95 -7.12
N ILE A 6 4.68 4.39 -6.00
CA ILE A 6 3.86 3.56 -5.12
C ILE A 6 3.62 4.28 -3.79
N GLY A 7 2.36 4.29 -3.35
CA GLY A 7 2.00 4.73 -2.01
C GLY A 7 1.95 3.55 -1.04
N HIS A 8 2.44 3.69 0.18
CA HIS A 8 2.32 2.66 1.21
C HIS A 8 1.57 3.21 2.42
N ILE A 9 0.56 2.47 2.89
CA ILE A 9 -0.20 2.81 4.09
C ILE A 9 -0.04 1.67 5.11
N ASN A 10 0.52 2.02 6.27
CA ASN A 10 0.68 1.10 7.39
C ASN A 10 0.41 1.84 8.71
N ILE A 11 -0.84 1.77 9.18
CA ILE A 11 -1.26 2.45 10.42
C ILE A 11 -1.29 1.49 11.62
N ALA A 12 -0.63 0.33 11.51
CA ALA A 12 -0.42 -0.56 12.64
C ALA A 12 0.28 0.19 13.79
N LYS A 13 -0.21 0.01 15.02
CA LYS A 13 0.34 0.69 16.20
C LYS A 13 1.74 0.16 16.57
N SER A 14 1.96 -1.13 16.38
CA SER A 14 3.12 -1.86 16.87
C SER A 14 4.22 -1.91 15.81
N PHE A 15 5.45 -1.59 16.20
CA PHE A 15 6.66 -1.88 15.42
C PHE A 15 7.30 -3.14 16.02
N ASN A 16 7.00 -4.29 15.43
CA ASN A 16 7.57 -5.60 15.77
C ASN A 16 8.21 -6.22 14.51
N GLY A 17 8.42 -7.53 14.43
CA GLY A 17 9.00 -8.18 13.25
C GLY A 17 8.29 -7.83 11.92
N ALA A 18 6.98 -7.53 11.92
CA ALA A 18 6.27 -7.05 10.73
C ALA A 18 6.76 -5.68 10.24
N GLY A 19 7.26 -4.85 11.14
CA GLY A 19 7.90 -3.57 10.81
C GLY A 19 9.23 -3.76 10.10
N ASP A 20 10.05 -4.74 10.51
CA ASP A 20 11.31 -5.05 9.83
C ASP A 20 11.07 -5.59 8.41
N TYR A 21 10.05 -6.44 8.21
CA TYR A 21 9.65 -6.87 6.87
C TYR A 21 9.21 -5.70 6.00
N PHE A 22 8.45 -4.76 6.56
CA PHE A 22 8.01 -3.58 5.82
C PHE A 22 9.21 -2.70 5.40
N VAL A 23 10.16 -2.45 6.30
CA VAL A 23 11.38 -1.69 5.96
C VAL A 23 12.16 -2.39 4.84
N LYS A 24 12.40 -3.70 4.96
CA LYS A 24 13.11 -4.48 3.92
C LYS A 24 12.42 -4.42 2.56
N LEU A 25 11.09 -4.49 2.53
CA LEU A 25 10.33 -4.33 1.29
C LEU A 25 10.58 -2.96 0.65
N ILE A 26 10.54 -1.88 1.45
CA ILE A 26 10.78 -0.52 0.96
C ILE A 26 12.21 -0.39 0.41
N GLU A 27 13.21 -0.90 1.12
CA GLU A 27 14.61 -0.93 0.69
C GLU A 27 14.74 -1.70 -0.65
N SER A 28 14.21 -2.92 -0.73
CA SER A 28 14.30 -3.72 -1.95
C SER A 28 13.54 -3.11 -3.14
N LEU A 29 12.41 -2.41 -2.91
CA LEU A 29 11.72 -1.68 -3.99
C LEU A 29 12.52 -0.45 -4.44
N GLN A 30 13.22 0.21 -3.51
CA GLN A 30 14.11 1.33 -3.81
C GLN A 30 15.28 0.87 -4.69
N GLU A 31 15.89 -0.28 -4.39
CA GLU A 31 16.96 -0.89 -5.21
C GLU A 31 16.50 -1.19 -6.65
N LEU A 32 15.19 -1.43 -6.85
CA LEU A 32 14.58 -1.61 -8.17
C LEU A 32 14.22 -0.29 -8.87
N GLY A 33 14.57 0.85 -8.28
CA GLY A 33 14.34 2.20 -8.81
C GLY A 33 12.88 2.63 -8.75
N VAL A 34 12.11 2.10 -7.80
CA VAL A 34 10.70 2.46 -7.59
C VAL A 34 10.62 3.69 -6.68
N ARG A 35 9.86 4.70 -7.08
CA ARG A 35 9.57 5.86 -6.24
C ARG A 35 8.51 5.50 -5.21
N GLN A 36 8.66 5.95 -3.98
CA GLN A 36 7.81 5.52 -2.88
C GLN A 36 7.36 6.71 -2.03
N HIS A 37 6.08 6.73 -1.68
CA HIS A 37 5.51 7.63 -0.68
C HIS A 37 4.90 6.81 0.45
N VAL A 38 5.29 7.07 1.69
CA VAL A 38 4.91 6.23 2.84
C VAL A 38 4.17 7.04 3.89
N LEU A 39 2.99 6.54 4.30
CA LEU A 39 2.21 7.05 5.42
C LEU A 39 2.11 5.98 6.51
N VAL A 40 2.63 6.30 7.69
CA VAL A 40 2.66 5.39 8.84
C VAL A 40 2.10 6.03 10.10
N LYS A 41 1.63 5.20 11.03
CA LYS A 41 1.23 5.66 12.37
C LYS A 41 2.38 5.69 13.37
N ASN A 42 3.35 4.80 13.20
CA ASN A 42 4.42 4.61 14.16
C ASN A 42 5.59 5.58 13.87
N VAL A 43 5.95 6.39 14.86
CA VAL A 43 6.99 7.43 14.74
C VAL A 43 8.39 6.83 14.57
N ALA A 44 8.70 5.72 15.24
CA ALA A 44 10.01 5.08 15.12
C ALA A 44 10.18 4.47 13.72
N LEU A 45 9.13 3.84 13.19
CA LEU A 45 9.10 3.37 11.81
C LEU A 45 9.26 4.52 10.81
N ALA A 46 8.52 5.63 11.00
CA ALA A 46 8.65 6.81 10.14
C ALA A 46 10.09 7.31 10.07
N LYS A 47 10.74 7.48 11.23
CA LYS A 47 12.14 7.90 11.33
C LYS A 47 13.09 6.95 10.63
N ARG A 48 12.86 5.63 10.71
CA ARG A 48 13.71 4.65 10.04
C ARG A 48 13.57 4.71 8.53
N LEU A 49 12.36 4.89 8.02
CA LEU A 49 12.08 5.00 6.59
C LEU A 49 12.60 6.31 6.00
N ASP A 50 12.64 7.38 6.80
CA ASP A 50 13.15 8.71 6.41
C ASP A 50 14.67 8.70 6.15
N LEU A 51 15.37 7.64 6.57
CA LEU A 51 16.80 7.42 6.29
C LEU A 51 17.05 6.71 4.95
N ILE A 52 15.99 6.27 4.25
CA ILE A 52 16.11 5.58 2.96
C ILE A 52 16.03 6.62 1.85
N ASP A 53 17.09 6.71 1.04
CA ASP A 53 17.16 7.64 -0.09
C ASP A 53 16.00 7.41 -1.08
N ASP A 54 15.49 8.50 -1.67
CA ASP A 54 14.40 8.51 -2.65
C ASP A 54 13.04 7.93 -2.15
N VAL A 55 12.88 7.77 -0.82
CA VAL A 55 11.59 7.47 -0.18
C VAL A 55 11.04 8.74 0.47
N THR A 56 9.81 9.14 0.12
CA THR A 56 9.13 10.26 0.77
C THR A 56 8.30 9.75 1.95
N VAL A 57 8.63 10.16 3.18
CA VAL A 57 7.80 9.87 4.35
C VAL A 57 6.87 11.05 4.62
N GLY A 58 5.56 10.80 4.57
CA GLY A 58 4.55 11.81 4.87
C GLY A 58 4.29 11.99 6.37
N PRO A 59 3.31 12.83 6.75
CA PRO A 59 2.96 13.05 8.15
C PRO A 59 2.48 11.76 8.83
N ILE A 60 2.60 11.70 10.15
CA ILE A 60 2.05 10.58 10.94
C ILE A 60 0.53 10.52 10.80
N VAL A 61 0.01 9.39 10.35
CA VAL A 61 -1.42 9.15 10.15
C VAL A 61 -2.01 8.30 11.26
N ARG A 62 -3.18 8.70 11.78
CA ARG A 62 -3.82 7.99 12.92
C ARG A 62 -5.09 7.22 12.53
N SER A 63 -5.59 7.44 11.31
CA SER A 63 -6.81 6.83 10.78
C SER A 63 -6.72 6.64 9.25
N ALA A 64 -7.56 5.75 8.72
CA ALA A 64 -7.69 5.52 7.28
C ALA A 64 -8.12 6.79 6.52
N VAL A 65 -8.98 7.62 7.12
CA VAL A 65 -9.42 8.90 6.51
C VAL A 65 -8.27 9.88 6.38
N MET A 66 -7.42 10.01 7.41
CA MET A 66 -6.22 10.85 7.32
C MET A 66 -5.26 10.33 6.26
N ALA A 67 -5.05 9.01 6.20
CA ALA A 67 -4.19 8.40 5.19
C ALA A 67 -4.70 8.67 3.77
N TYR A 68 -6.01 8.52 3.53
CA TYR A 68 -6.65 8.89 2.28
C TYR A 68 -6.42 10.37 1.91
N ALA A 69 -6.63 11.28 2.86
CA ALA A 69 -6.56 12.72 2.62
C ALA A 69 -5.12 13.19 2.32
N LEU A 70 -4.12 12.58 2.95
CA LEU A 70 -2.72 12.97 2.84
C LEU A 70 -1.97 12.23 1.73
N MET A 71 -2.51 11.13 1.20
CA MET A 71 -1.85 10.38 0.13
C MET A 71 -1.81 11.24 -1.15
N PRO A 72 -0.66 11.46 -1.80
CA PRO A 72 -0.59 12.18 -3.07
C PRO A 72 -1.19 11.36 -4.23
N SER A 73 -1.22 11.95 -5.43
CA SER A 73 -1.59 11.20 -6.63
C SER A 73 -0.43 10.30 -7.06
N LEU A 74 -0.70 9.01 -7.21
CA LEU A 74 0.28 7.95 -7.41
C LEU A 74 -0.27 6.91 -8.40
N ASP A 75 0.55 5.97 -8.85
CA ASP A 75 0.10 4.92 -9.77
C ASP A 75 -0.74 3.86 -9.05
N VAL A 76 -0.37 3.50 -7.82
CA VAL A 76 -1.02 2.47 -7.01
C VAL A 76 -0.71 2.69 -5.53
N VAL A 77 -1.59 2.23 -4.65
CA VAL A 77 -1.35 2.22 -3.20
C VAL A 77 -1.35 0.80 -2.64
N HIS A 78 -0.34 0.47 -1.86
CA HIS A 78 -0.23 -0.79 -1.12
C HIS A 78 -0.64 -0.60 0.34
N ILE A 79 -1.69 -1.31 0.73
CA ILE A 79 -2.25 -1.31 2.08
C ILE A 79 -1.69 -2.50 2.86
N HIS A 80 -1.06 -2.25 4.01
CA HIS A 80 -0.35 -3.28 4.78
C HIS A 80 -1.16 -3.93 5.89
N ASP A 81 -2.30 -3.34 6.25
CA ASP A 81 -3.20 -3.81 7.30
C ASP A 81 -4.66 -3.77 6.80
N PRO A 82 -5.46 -4.84 6.95
CA PRO A 82 -6.88 -4.84 6.58
C PRO A 82 -7.71 -3.70 7.21
N ALA A 83 -7.34 -3.23 8.40
CA ALA A 83 -8.00 -2.08 9.04
C ALA A 83 -7.86 -0.79 8.22
N ASP A 84 -6.82 -0.72 7.38
CA ASP A 84 -6.46 0.44 6.57
C ASP A 84 -7.09 0.36 5.19
N GLY A 85 -7.69 -0.78 4.84
CA GLY A 85 -8.30 -1.03 3.54
C GLY A 85 -9.38 -0.02 3.17
N GLN A 86 -10.01 0.63 4.15
CA GLN A 86 -10.94 1.73 3.91
C GLN A 86 -10.29 2.90 3.16
N SER A 87 -9.02 3.20 3.44
CA SER A 87 -8.29 4.25 2.72
C SER A 87 -8.08 3.87 1.26
N GLY A 88 -7.73 2.61 0.97
CA GLY A 88 -7.64 2.08 -0.39
C GLY A 88 -8.98 2.16 -1.14
N LEU A 89 -10.07 1.76 -0.48
CA LEU A 89 -11.41 1.86 -1.05
C LEU A 89 -11.78 3.32 -1.39
N LEU A 90 -11.51 4.27 -0.48
CA LEU A 90 -11.75 5.69 -0.73
C LEU A 90 -10.91 6.21 -1.89
N LEU A 91 -9.61 5.92 -1.92
CA LEU A 91 -8.70 6.32 -3.00
C LEU A 91 -9.17 5.82 -4.37
N THR A 92 -9.64 4.57 -4.43
CA THR A 92 -10.17 3.99 -5.66
C THR A 92 -11.48 4.63 -6.10
N LEU A 93 -12.41 4.88 -5.17
CA LEU A 93 -13.73 5.41 -5.50
C LEU A 93 -13.71 6.91 -5.85
N THR A 94 -12.85 7.70 -5.23
CA THR A 94 -12.88 9.16 -5.38
C THR A 94 -11.74 9.73 -6.21
N ARG A 95 -10.62 9.00 -6.33
CA ARG A 95 -9.41 9.49 -6.99
C ARG A 95 -8.92 8.58 -8.11
N SER A 96 -9.64 7.49 -8.39
CA SER A 96 -9.28 6.51 -9.42
C SER A 96 -7.86 5.93 -9.25
N ILE A 97 -7.38 5.83 -8.01
CA ILE A 97 -6.09 5.20 -7.69
C ILE A 97 -6.36 3.76 -7.25
N PRO A 98 -5.87 2.74 -7.98
CA PRO A 98 -6.04 1.35 -7.58
C PRO A 98 -5.23 1.06 -6.32
N PHE A 99 -5.67 0.06 -5.54
CA PHE A 99 -4.92 -0.40 -4.38
C PHE A 99 -4.71 -1.91 -4.37
N VAL A 100 -3.62 -2.32 -3.73
CA VAL A 100 -3.27 -3.70 -3.42
C VAL A 100 -3.31 -3.87 -1.91
N LEU A 101 -3.76 -5.02 -1.42
CA LEU A 101 -3.93 -5.28 0.01
C LEU A 101 -3.05 -6.45 0.45
N THR A 102 -2.28 -6.27 1.53
CA THR A 102 -1.61 -7.36 2.23
C THR A 102 -2.61 -8.12 3.09
N HIS A 103 -2.60 -9.44 2.97
CA HIS A 103 -3.37 -10.38 3.76
C HIS A 103 -2.46 -11.19 4.68
N ARG A 104 -2.81 -11.24 5.97
CA ARG A 104 -2.08 -11.95 7.03
C ARG A 104 -3.06 -12.90 7.70
N ASP A 105 -3.22 -14.07 7.09
CA ASP A 105 -3.66 -15.35 7.66
C ASP A 105 -5.05 -15.56 8.29
N ASP A 106 -5.97 -14.58 8.28
CA ASP A 106 -7.38 -14.82 8.62
C ASP A 106 -8.31 -14.56 7.44
N LEU A 107 -9.27 -15.46 7.17
CA LEU A 107 -10.34 -15.24 6.18
C LEU A 107 -10.95 -13.84 6.37
N PRO A 108 -11.21 -13.10 5.27
CA PRO A 108 -11.78 -11.77 5.38
C PRO A 108 -13.08 -11.87 6.20
N GLY A 109 -13.13 -11.12 7.31
CA GLY A 109 -14.26 -11.15 8.22
C GLY A 109 -15.58 -10.90 7.47
N ARG A 110 -16.69 -11.39 8.03
CA ARG A 110 -18.03 -11.26 7.42
C ARG A 110 -18.58 -9.83 7.38
N ASN A 111 -17.82 -8.85 7.87
CA ASN A 111 -18.22 -7.44 7.84
C ASN A 111 -18.34 -6.94 6.38
N PRO A 112 -19.50 -6.35 5.98
CA PRO A 112 -19.71 -5.84 4.63
C PRO A 112 -18.62 -4.87 4.15
N LEU A 113 -18.07 -4.04 5.04
CA LEU A 113 -17.00 -3.11 4.72
C LEU A 113 -15.70 -3.83 4.40
N THR A 114 -15.35 -4.86 5.18
CA THR A 114 -14.20 -5.71 4.89
C THR A 114 -14.38 -6.40 3.55
N GLN A 115 -15.56 -6.96 3.28
CA GLN A 115 -15.85 -7.60 1.99
C GLN A 115 -15.75 -6.60 0.83
N ALA A 116 -16.23 -5.37 0.98
CA ALA A 116 -16.10 -4.32 -0.03
C ALA A 116 -14.64 -3.96 -0.31
N VAL A 117 -13.80 -3.86 0.73
CA VAL A 117 -12.36 -3.65 0.58
C VAL A 117 -11.74 -4.79 -0.23
N TYR A 118 -11.93 -6.05 0.19
CA TYR A 118 -11.32 -7.19 -0.51
C TYR A 118 -11.80 -7.31 -1.96
N LYS A 119 -13.10 -7.10 -2.20
CA LYS A 119 -13.70 -7.16 -3.54
C LYS A 119 -13.17 -6.07 -4.47
N ARG A 120 -12.78 -4.90 -3.93
CA ARG A 120 -12.32 -3.76 -4.72
C ARG A 120 -10.81 -3.67 -4.86
N ALA A 121 -10.05 -4.40 -4.05
CA ALA A 121 -8.61 -4.49 -4.19
C ALA A 121 -8.24 -5.00 -5.59
N ALA A 122 -7.32 -4.31 -6.26
CA ALA A 122 -6.81 -4.67 -7.59
C ALA A 122 -5.80 -5.83 -7.54
N GLY A 123 -5.35 -6.19 -6.33
CA GLY A 123 -4.51 -7.35 -6.05
C GLY A 123 -4.46 -7.62 -4.55
N ILE A 124 -4.20 -8.88 -4.20
CA ILE A 124 -3.95 -9.32 -2.82
C ILE A 124 -2.53 -9.88 -2.76
N ILE A 125 -1.78 -9.49 -1.74
CA ILE A 125 -0.44 -9.99 -1.45
C ILE A 125 -0.51 -10.80 -0.16
N TYR A 126 0.02 -12.01 -0.17
CA TYR A 126 0.05 -12.86 1.01
C TYR A 126 1.38 -12.70 1.75
N GLN A 127 1.39 -12.96 3.06
CA GLN A 127 2.59 -12.80 3.89
C GLN A 127 3.80 -13.64 3.42
N GLY A 128 3.57 -14.71 2.65
CA GLY A 128 4.62 -15.53 2.02
C GLY A 128 5.25 -14.93 0.77
N ASP A 129 4.66 -13.88 0.17
CA ASP A 129 5.15 -13.23 -1.04
C ASP A 129 6.25 -12.21 -0.71
N SER A 130 7.32 -12.60 -0.01
CA SER A 130 8.31 -11.66 0.54
C SER A 130 9.23 -10.99 -0.50
N ASP A 131 9.19 -11.43 -1.75
CA ASP A 131 10.04 -10.93 -2.82
C ASP A 131 9.51 -9.61 -3.43
N ALA A 132 10.41 -8.63 -3.56
CA ALA A 132 10.11 -7.33 -4.13
C ALA A 132 9.76 -7.39 -5.62
N ALA A 133 10.34 -8.33 -6.37
CA ALA A 133 10.00 -8.51 -7.79
C ALA A 133 8.57 -9.06 -7.95
N THR A 134 8.15 -9.95 -7.06
CA THR A 134 6.79 -10.46 -6.97
C THR A 134 5.79 -9.34 -6.65
N HIS A 135 6.08 -8.50 -5.65
CA HIS A 135 5.29 -7.30 -5.34
C HIS A 135 5.17 -6.39 -6.57
N LEU A 136 6.29 -6.08 -7.23
CA LEU A 136 6.34 -5.20 -8.39
C LEU A 136 5.51 -5.72 -9.57
N ARG A 137 5.48 -7.04 -9.78
CA ARG A 137 4.61 -7.68 -10.77
C ARG A 137 3.14 -7.46 -10.43
N ILE A 138 2.75 -7.65 -9.17
CA ILE A 138 1.37 -7.46 -8.70
C ILE A 138 0.94 -5.99 -8.87
N TYR A 139 1.81 -5.04 -8.52
CA TYR A 139 1.55 -3.61 -8.73
C TYR A 139 1.33 -3.26 -10.21
N ARG A 140 2.20 -3.75 -11.11
CA ARG A 140 2.05 -3.52 -12.55
C ARG A 140 0.76 -4.10 -13.10
N HIS A 141 0.40 -5.31 -12.67
CA HIS A 141 -0.87 -5.93 -13.04
C HIS A 141 -2.06 -5.09 -12.56
N ALA A 142 -2.06 -4.66 -11.30
CA ALA A 142 -3.11 -3.81 -10.72
C ALA A 142 -3.30 -2.51 -11.52
N VAL A 143 -2.21 -1.82 -11.84
CA VAL A 143 -2.25 -0.58 -12.65
C VAL A 143 -2.76 -0.84 -14.06
N SER A 144 -2.28 -1.89 -14.72
CA SER A 144 -2.66 -2.21 -16.10
C SER A 144 -4.14 -2.61 -16.20
N ALA A 145 -4.62 -3.47 -15.30
CA ALA A 145 -6.02 -3.89 -15.25
C ALA A 145 -6.95 -2.71 -14.95
N TRP A 146 -6.54 -1.83 -14.03
CA TRP A 146 -7.30 -0.64 -13.69
C TRP A 146 -7.46 0.32 -14.88
N ARG A 147 -6.36 0.62 -15.59
CA ARG A 147 -6.40 1.47 -16.79
C ARG A 147 -7.26 0.86 -17.91
N GLY A 148 -7.21 -0.46 -18.11
CA GLY A 148 -8.09 -1.14 -19.08
C GLY A 148 -9.58 -1.08 -18.72
N THR A 149 -9.90 -1.07 -17.43
CA THR A 149 -11.28 -0.95 -16.94
C THR A 149 -11.81 0.48 -17.07
N VAL A 150 -10.98 1.50 -16.83
CA VAL A 150 -11.38 2.91 -16.95
C VAL A 150 -11.60 3.33 -18.41
N LEU A 151 -10.86 2.74 -19.36
CA LEU A 151 -10.99 3.04 -20.79
C LEU A 151 -12.15 2.30 -21.49
N SER A 152 -12.85 1.41 -20.78
CA SER A 152 -14.00 0.64 -21.30
C SER A 152 -15.35 1.12 -20.77
N LEU A 153 -15.36 2.22 -20.01
CA LEU A 153 -16.54 2.95 -19.53
C LEU A 153 -16.68 4.27 -20.28
#